data_AF-A0A946B4C0-F1
#
_entry.id   AF-A0A946B4C0-F1
#
_cell.length_a   1.000
_cell.length_b   1.000
_cell.length_c   1.000
_cell.angle_alpha   90.00
_cell.angle_beta   90.00
_cell.angle_gamma   90.00
#
_symmetry.space_group_name_H-M   'P 1'
#
loop_
_entity.id
_entity.type
_entity.pdbx_description
1 polymer ?
#
loop_
_entity_poly.entity_id
_entity_poly.type
_entity_poly.pdbx_seq_one_letter_code
_entity_poly.pdbx_strand_id
1 'polypeptide(L)'
;YRSLYGQTVPNMEPEILSWTVTVSTKPAATGAADTQTVNGTIRKPTATRSVFDPAKQDFVDAGLFQRTDLAVGDRINGPALIVESQTTTVVTSTFDAAIDGRGYIILTRKQGAS
;
A
#
# COMPACT_ATOMS: atom_id res chain seq x y z
N TYR A 1 -20.74 -21.10 -23.95
CA TYR A 1 -20.03 -21.17 -25.24
C TYR A 1 -20.14 -19.87 -26.02
N ARG A 2 -21.33 -19.41 -26.44
CA ARG A 2 -21.50 -18.16 -27.25
C ARG A 2 -20.99 -16.86 -26.61
N SER A 3 -21.10 -16.69 -25.29
CA SER A 3 -20.57 -15.51 -24.58
C SER A 3 -19.07 -15.54 -24.33
N LEU A 4 -18.45 -16.73 -24.32
CA LEU A 4 -17.01 -16.92 -24.09
C LEU A 4 -16.22 -17.09 -25.40
N TYR A 5 -16.85 -17.61 -26.46
CA TYR A 5 -16.18 -18.02 -27.70
C TYR A 5 -16.92 -17.61 -29.00
N GLY A 6 -18.01 -16.84 -28.92
CA GLY A 6 -18.57 -16.09 -30.06
C GLY A 6 -19.33 -16.87 -31.15
N GLN A 7 -19.09 -18.17 -31.35
CA GLN A 7 -19.84 -18.99 -32.32
C GLN A 7 -20.34 -20.31 -31.73
N THR A 8 -21.37 -20.87 -32.38
CA THR A 8 -21.96 -22.18 -32.04
C THR A 8 -21.97 -23.00 -33.32
N VAL A 9 -21.43 -24.21 -33.31
CA VAL A 9 -21.49 -25.13 -34.46
C VAL A 9 -22.91 -25.73 -34.53
N PRO A 10 -23.68 -25.49 -35.60
CA PRO A 10 -25.02 -26.06 -35.71
C PRO A 10 -24.95 -27.59 -35.87
N ASN A 11 -25.84 -28.32 -35.21
CA ASN A 11 -26.03 -29.79 -35.29
C ASN A 11 -25.02 -30.69 -34.56
N MET A 12 -24.30 -30.19 -33.55
CA MET A 12 -23.48 -31.05 -32.68
C MET A 12 -24.16 -31.27 -31.33
N GLU A 13 -24.31 -32.53 -30.92
CA GLU A 13 -24.81 -32.87 -29.58
C GLU A 13 -23.76 -32.43 -28.52
N PRO A 14 -24.20 -31.80 -27.40
CA PRO A 14 -23.27 -31.34 -26.38
C PRO A 14 -22.64 -32.52 -25.62
N GLU A 15 -21.31 -32.62 -25.67
CA GLU A 15 -20.52 -33.61 -24.93
C GLU A 15 -19.77 -32.94 -23.77
N ILE A 16 -19.82 -33.54 -22.58
CA ILE A 16 -19.11 -33.04 -21.39
C ILE A 16 -17.81 -33.84 -21.22
N LEU A 17 -16.67 -33.21 -21.54
CA LEU A 17 -15.36 -33.87 -21.50
C LEU A 17 -14.72 -33.89 -20.10
N SER A 18 -14.97 -32.88 -19.28
CA SER A 18 -14.46 -32.80 -17.91
C SER A 18 -15.25 -31.82 -17.06
N TRP A 19 -15.19 -32.01 -15.75
CA TRP A 19 -15.77 -31.10 -14.77
C TRP A 19 -14.72 -30.76 -13.70
N THR A 20 -14.82 -29.56 -13.15
CA THR A 20 -14.02 -29.12 -12.00
C THR A 20 -14.96 -28.62 -10.93
N VAL A 21 -14.73 -29.06 -9.68
CA VAL A 21 -15.43 -28.57 -8.50
C VAL A 21 -14.44 -27.84 -7.62
N THR A 22 -14.78 -26.61 -7.25
CA THR A 22 -14.05 -25.85 -6.24
C THR A 22 -14.87 -25.86 -4.96
N VAL A 23 -14.31 -26.43 -3.89
CA VAL A 23 -14.87 -26.36 -2.54
C VAL A 23 -14.04 -25.36 -1.75
N SER A 24 -14.70 -24.39 -1.13
CA SER A 24 -14.08 -23.44 -0.21
C SER A 24 -14.96 -23.24 1.02
N THR A 25 -14.33 -22.88 2.13
CA THR A 25 -15.01 -22.41 3.33
C THR A 25 -14.95 -20.90 3.37
N LYS A 26 -15.93 -20.25 4.03
CA LYS A 26 -15.83 -18.81 4.26
C LYS A 26 -14.59 -18.55 5.12
N PRO A 27 -13.64 -17.71 4.66
CA PRO A 27 -12.57 -17.25 5.52
C PRO A 27 -13.16 -16.63 6.77
N ALA A 28 -12.51 -16.82 7.92
CA ALA A 28 -12.87 -16.07 9.11
C ALA A 28 -12.86 -14.59 8.76
N ALA A 29 -13.95 -13.88 9.11
CA ALA A 29 -14.01 -12.45 8.92
C ALA A 29 -12.93 -11.81 9.81
N THR A 30 -11.79 -11.45 9.21
CA THR A 30 -10.90 -10.48 9.83
C THR A 30 -11.68 -9.18 9.86
N GLY A 31 -11.99 -8.71 11.07
CA GLY A 31 -12.78 -7.49 11.25
C GLY A 31 -12.31 -6.40 10.30
N ALA A 32 -13.25 -5.67 9.72
CA ALA A 32 -12.96 -4.47 8.96
C ALA A 32 -12.38 -3.43 9.93
N ALA A 33 -11.09 -3.56 10.25
CA ALA A 33 -10.38 -2.52 10.96
C ALA A 33 -10.35 -1.29 10.06
N ASP A 34 -10.78 -0.19 10.67
CA ASP A 34 -10.93 1.12 10.07
C ASP A 34 -9.62 1.51 9.37
N THR A 35 -9.63 1.51 8.04
CA THR A 35 -8.49 1.93 7.21
C THR A 35 -8.37 3.44 7.15
N GLN A 36 -9.21 4.19 7.88
CA GLN A 36 -9.07 5.62 7.94
C GLN A 36 -7.74 5.99 8.59
N THR A 37 -6.97 6.80 7.86
CA THR A 37 -5.89 7.59 8.43
C THR A 37 -6.48 8.42 9.56
N VAL A 38 -6.21 7.97 10.79
CA VAL A 38 -6.61 8.68 12.00
C VAL A 38 -5.96 10.07 11.94
N ASN A 39 -6.73 11.11 12.22
CA ASN A 39 -6.17 12.46 12.42
C ASN A 39 -5.26 12.42 13.67
N GLY A 40 -4.00 12.06 13.48
CA GLY A 40 -3.03 11.95 14.56
C GLY A 40 -1.85 12.92 14.41
N THR A 41 -0.85 12.70 15.24
CA THR A 41 0.23 13.64 15.53
C THR A 41 1.29 13.63 14.43
N ILE A 42 1.73 14.81 13.98
CA ILE A 42 2.90 14.92 13.11
C ILE A 42 4.16 14.63 13.95
N ARG A 43 4.88 13.57 13.59
CA ARG A 43 6.10 13.16 14.28
C ARG A 43 7.30 13.93 13.75
N LYS A 44 8.19 14.29 14.67
CA LYS A 44 9.51 14.84 14.35
C LYS A 44 10.53 13.70 14.21
N PRO A 45 11.47 13.81 13.28
CA PRO A 45 12.50 12.79 13.09
C PRO A 45 13.52 12.82 14.22
N THR A 46 14.14 11.68 14.51
CA THR A 46 15.22 11.55 15.51
C THR A 46 16.55 12.07 14.96
N ALA A 47 16.74 11.99 13.65
CA ALA A 47 17.91 12.50 12.92
C ALA A 47 17.53 12.80 11.47
N THR A 48 18.44 13.36 10.69
CA THR A 48 18.30 13.49 9.23
C THR A 48 19.40 12.75 8.51
N ARG A 49 19.15 12.34 7.27
CA ARG A 49 20.13 11.71 6.39
C ARG A 49 19.96 12.20 4.97
N SER A 50 21.07 12.57 4.33
CA SER A 50 21.07 12.98 2.93
C SER A 50 20.75 11.78 2.02
N VAL A 51 19.75 11.94 1.14
CA VAL A 51 19.33 10.94 0.15
C VAL A 51 18.99 11.62 -1.17
N PHE A 52 19.24 10.93 -2.27
CA PHE A 52 18.87 11.44 -3.59
C PHE A 52 17.35 11.30 -3.80
N ASP A 53 16.67 12.39 -4.16
CA ASP A 53 15.25 12.42 -4.53
C ASP A 53 15.08 12.57 -6.05
N PRO A 54 14.64 11.51 -6.76
CA PRO A 54 14.47 11.56 -8.21
C PRO A 54 13.48 12.61 -8.70
N ALA A 55 12.48 12.99 -7.89
CA ALA A 55 11.50 14.00 -8.29
C ALA A 55 12.09 15.42 -8.29
N LYS A 56 13.14 15.65 -7.50
CA LYS A 56 13.87 16.92 -7.42
C LYS A 56 15.19 16.90 -8.19
N GLN A 57 15.65 15.72 -8.61
CA GLN A 57 16.96 15.49 -9.22
C GLN A 57 18.13 16.01 -8.35
N ASP A 58 17.97 15.94 -7.02
CA ASP A 58 18.94 16.48 -6.06
C ASP A 58 18.96 15.65 -4.76
N PHE A 59 20.01 15.83 -3.96
CA PHE A 59 20.08 15.29 -2.60
C PHE A 59 19.27 16.17 -1.63
N VAL A 60 18.47 15.51 -0.79
CA VAL A 60 17.65 16.17 0.24
C VAL A 60 17.90 15.54 1.60
N ASP A 61 17.75 16.34 2.65
CA ASP A 61 17.76 15.84 4.02
C ASP A 61 16.43 15.17 4.34
N ALA A 62 16.43 13.84 4.39
CA ALA A 62 15.28 13.05 4.79
C ALA A 62 15.27 12.81 6.30
N GLY A 63 14.11 13.00 6.93
CA GLY A 63 13.92 12.69 8.35
C GLY A 63 14.00 11.19 8.63
N LEU A 64 14.75 10.78 9.64
CA LEU A 64 14.94 9.39 10.03
C LEU A 64 13.97 9.01 11.17
N PHE A 65 13.20 7.94 10.95
CA PHE A 65 12.25 7.38 11.92
C PHE A 65 12.52 5.89 12.09
N GLN A 66 12.59 5.42 13.34
CA GLN A 66 12.53 3.98 13.62
C GLN A 66 11.07 3.54 13.57
N ARG A 67 10.75 2.49 12.81
CA ARG A 67 9.36 2.01 12.70
C ARG A 67 8.78 1.61 14.05
N THR A 68 9.60 1.09 14.95
CA THR A 68 9.20 0.67 16.31
C THR A 68 8.68 1.83 17.17
N ASP A 69 9.04 3.07 16.84
CA ASP A 69 8.70 4.25 17.64
C ASP A 69 7.42 4.95 17.14
N LEU A 70 6.84 4.45 16.05
CA LEU A 70 5.64 4.98 15.40
C LEU A 70 4.39 4.23 15.84
N ALA A 71 3.42 4.99 16.35
CA ALA A 71 2.13 4.50 16.81
C ALA A 71 1.04 4.72 15.75
N VAL A 72 -0.07 4.00 15.88
CA VAL A 72 -1.29 4.21 15.07
C VAL A 72 -1.70 5.69 15.12
N GLY A 73 -1.96 6.27 13.94
CA GLY A 73 -2.31 7.67 13.75
C GLY A 73 -1.12 8.61 13.57
N ASP A 74 0.12 8.19 13.82
CA ASP A 74 1.28 9.04 13.57
C ASP A 74 1.39 9.42 12.09
N ARG A 75 1.72 10.69 11.85
CA ARG A 75 1.90 11.27 10.51
C ARG A 75 3.34 11.72 10.32
N ILE A 76 3.86 11.51 9.12
CA ILE A 76 5.25 11.80 8.76
C ILE A 76 5.22 12.58 7.45
N ASN A 77 5.77 13.79 7.49
CA ASN A 77 5.91 14.60 6.28
C ASN A 77 7.16 14.16 5.52
N GLY A 78 7.02 13.84 4.22
CA GLY A 78 8.19 13.55 3.38
C GLY A 78 8.99 14.82 3.05
N PRO A 79 10.31 14.73 2.79
CA PRO A 79 11.09 13.50 2.63
C PRO A 79 11.49 12.83 3.96
N ALA A 80 11.36 11.50 4.02
CA ALA A 80 11.65 10.71 5.22
C ALA A 80 12.11 9.28 4.90
N LEU A 81 12.80 8.67 5.86
CA LEU A 81 13.20 7.27 5.90
C LEU A 81 12.57 6.62 7.13
N ILE A 82 11.73 5.61 6.91
CA ILE A 82 11.18 4.77 7.98
C ILE A 82 11.97 3.46 7.98
N VAL A 83 12.78 3.25 9.00
CA VAL A 83 13.71 2.13 9.10
C VAL A 83 13.13 1.02 9.95
N GLU A 84 13.25 -0.20 9.45
CA GLU A 84 12.98 -1.46 10.12
C GLU A 84 14.25 -2.32 10.10
N SER A 85 14.28 -3.38 10.91
CA SER A 85 15.45 -4.26 11.00
C SER A 85 15.88 -4.88 9.68
N GLN A 86 14.94 -5.07 8.74
CA GLN A 86 15.18 -5.74 7.45
C GLN A 86 14.79 -4.92 6.23
N THR A 87 14.16 -3.75 6.39
CA THR A 87 13.65 -2.94 5.27
C THR A 87 13.70 -1.46 5.64
N THR A 88 13.85 -0.59 4.64
CA THR A 88 13.68 0.85 4.82
C THR A 88 12.67 1.34 3.81
N THR A 89 11.58 1.94 4.30
CA THR A 89 10.60 2.60 3.45
C THR A 89 11.04 4.04 3.21
N VAL A 90 11.24 4.38 1.94
CA VAL A 90 11.61 5.74 1.51
C VAL A 90 10.34 6.52 1.18
N VAL A 91 10.10 7.61 1.91
CA VAL A 91 9.03 8.58 1.65
C VAL A 91 9.67 9.76 0.92
N THR A 92 9.46 9.87 -0.40
CA THR A 92 10.05 10.96 -1.20
C THR A 92 9.39 12.30 -0.90
N SER A 93 9.93 13.41 -1.42
CA SER A 93 9.34 14.74 -1.20
C SER A 93 7.91 14.89 -1.72
N THR A 94 7.48 14.01 -2.63
CA THR A 94 6.13 13.99 -3.23
C THR A 94 5.10 13.18 -2.45
N PHE A 95 5.50 12.54 -1.35
CA PHE A 95 4.62 11.73 -0.51
C PHE A 95 4.66 12.19 0.95
N ASP A 96 3.59 11.92 1.66
CA ASP A 96 3.55 11.84 3.12
C ASP A 96 3.21 10.40 3.52
N ALA A 97 3.55 10.04 4.76
CA ALA A 97 3.26 8.75 5.33
C ALA A 97 2.39 8.88 6.58
N ALA A 98 1.60 7.85 6.87
CA ALA A 98 0.87 7.71 8.12
C ALA A 98 0.81 6.25 8.56
N ILE A 99 0.59 6.02 9.85
CA ILE A 99 0.31 4.67 10.38
C ILE A 99 -1.21 4.52 10.54
N ASP A 100 -1.82 3.60 9.78
CA ASP A 100 -3.28 3.38 9.86
C ASP A 100 -3.71 2.61 11.11
N GLY A 101 -5.02 2.40 11.27
CA GLY A 101 -5.61 1.66 12.40
C GLY A 101 -5.12 0.20 12.55
N ARG A 102 -4.48 -0.36 11.52
CA ARG A 102 -3.91 -1.71 11.52
C ARG A 102 -2.40 -1.71 11.75
N GLY A 103 -1.77 -0.54 11.83
CA GLY A 103 -0.32 -0.40 11.93
C GLY A 103 0.39 -0.46 10.58
N TYR A 104 -0.29 -0.35 9.45
CA TYR A 104 0.36 -0.28 8.15
C TYR A 104 0.88 1.12 7.85
N ILE A 105 1.99 1.17 7.11
CA ILE A 105 2.49 2.43 6.54
C ILE A 105 1.66 2.73 5.30
N ILE A 106 0.90 3.83 5.34
CA ILE A 106 0.13 4.33 4.20
C ILE A 106 0.88 5.51 3.59
N LEU A 107 1.27 5.38 2.32
CA LEU A 107 1.87 6.46 1.55
C LEU A 107 0.78 7.19 0.77
N THR A 108 0.67 8.50 1.00
CA THR A 108 -0.25 9.38 0.29
C THR A 108 0.55 10.37 -0.54
N ARG A 109 0.29 10.40 -1.85
CA ARG A 109 0.92 11.38 -2.74
C ARG A 109 0.39 12.78 -2.39
N LYS A 110 1.29 13.74 -2.16
CA LYS A 110 0.92 15.14 -2.03
C LYS A 110 0.26 15.58 -3.32
N GLN A 111 -0.87 16.28 -3.23
CA GLN A 111 -1.40 16.96 -4.40
C GLN A 111 -0.40 18.05 -4.79
N GLY A 112 0.04 18.04 -6.05
CA GLY A 112 0.92 19.09 -6.55
C GLY A 112 0.23 20.44 -6.40
N ALA A 113 0.96 21.46 -5.94
CA ALA A 113 0.54 22.83 -6.20
C ALA A 113 0.42 22.96 -7.72
N SER A 114 -0.79 23.28 -8.20
CA SER A 114 -1.01 23.69 -9.59
C SER A 114 -0.36 25.02 -9.86
#